data_AF-C4IZU3-F1
#
_entry.id   AF-C4IZU3-F1
#
_cell.length_a   1.000
_cell.length_b   1.000
_cell.length_c   1.000
_cell.angle_alpha   90.00
_cell.angle_beta   90.00
_cell.angle_gamma   90.00
#
_symmetry.space_group_name_H-M   'P 1'
#
loop_
_entity.id
_entity.type
_entity.pdbx_description
1 polymer ?
#
loop_
_entity_poly.entity_id
_entity_poly.type
_entity_poly.pdbx_seq_one_letter_code
_entity_poly.pdbx_strand_id
1 'polypeptide(L)' 'MAYEISEIKKIGIGLVGFGILFSFLGVILFFDRGLLALGNIFFLTGVGLLLGWQSMWQLFTKKANLKVL' A
#
# COMPACT_ATOMS: atom_id res chain seq x y z
N MET A 1 -9.89 -2.86 23.10
CA MET A 1 -8.94 -2.09 22.28
C MET A 1 -9.50 -1.97 20.88
N ALA A 2 -10.30 -0.94 20.61
CA ALA A 2 -10.74 -0.64 19.25
C ALA A 2 -9.51 -0.12 18.52
N TYR A 3 -8.98 -0.93 17.61
CA TYR A 3 -7.96 -0.49 16.67
C TYR A 3 -8.59 0.64 15.86
N GLU A 4 -8.24 1.89 16.18
CA GLU A 4 -8.56 3.06 15.35
C GLU A 4 -7.83 2.86 14.02
N ILE A 5 -8.45 2.10 13.12
CA ILE A 5 -8.03 2.02 11.74
C ILE A 5 -8.25 3.42 11.20
N SER A 6 -7.16 4.16 10.94
CA SER A 6 -7.31 5.41 10.21
C SER A 6 -8.05 5.13 8.91
N GLU A 7 -8.93 6.03 8.49
CA GLU A 7 -9.79 5.82 7.30
C GLU A 7 -8.95 5.46 6.06
N ILE A 8 -7.73 6.01 5.96
CA ILE A 8 -6.72 5.68 4.95
C ILE A 8 -6.33 4.20 5.00
N LYS A 9 -6.09 3.66 6.20
CA LYS A 9 -5.71 2.28 6.40
C LYS A 9 -6.86 1.33 6.11
N LYS A 10 -8.12 1.74 6.38
CA LYS A 10 -9.32 0.98 6.01
C LYS A 10 -9.47 0.88 4.49
N ILE A 11 -9.23 1.97 3.77
CA ILE A 11 -9.17 1.99 2.29
C ILE A 11 -8.00 1.13 1.80
N GLY A 12 -6.83 1.21 2.45
CA GLY A 12 -5.66 0.40 2.13
C GLY A 12 -5.90 -1.11 2.22
N ILE A 13 -6.61 -1.58 3.25
CA ILE A 13 -7.01 -2.99 3.38
C ILE A 13 -7.89 -3.40 2.20
N GLY A 14 -8.88 -2.57 1.84
CA GLY A 14 -9.74 -2.81 0.68
C GLY A 14 -8.95 -2.88 -0.63
N LEU A 15 -7.96 -1.98 -0.80
CA LEU A 15 -7.15 -1.89 -2.01
C LEU A 15 -6.21 -3.10 -2.17
N VAL A 16 -5.60 -3.59 -1.07
CA VAL A 16 -4.81 -4.83 -1.08
C VAL A 16 -5.70 -6.04 -1.42
N GLY A 17 -6.87 -6.14 -0.80
CA GLY A 17 -7.84 -7.20 -1.12
C GLY A 17 -8.24 -7.19 -2.59
N PHE A 18 -8.48 -6.00 -3.15
CA PHE A 18 -8.80 -5.84 -4.57
C PHE A 18 -7.63 -6.22 -5.49
N GLY A 19 -6.39 -5.91 -5.10
CA GLY A 19 -5.18 -6.35 -5.81
C GLY A 19 -5.03 -7.87 -5.85
N ILE A 20 -5.30 -8.56 -4.74
CA ILE A 20 -5.29 -10.05 -4.68
C ILE A 20 -6.34 -10.62 -5.64
N LEU A 21 -7.56 -10.08 -5.62
CA LEU A 21 -8.63 -10.51 -6.51
C LEU A 21 -8.24 -10.35 -7.98
N PHE A 22 -7.67 -9.19 -8.35
CA PHE A 22 -7.23 -8.94 -9.72
C PHE A 22 -6.07 -9.83 -10.16
N SER A 23 -5.09 -10.08 -9.29
CA SER A 23 -4.02 -11.04 -9.55
C SER A 23 -4.57 -12.46 -9.71
N PHE A 24 -5.53 -12.86 -8.87
CA PHE A 24 -6.16 -14.19 -8.95
C PHE A 24 -6.97 -14.36 -10.23
N LEU A 25 -7.75 -13.35 -10.64
CA LEU A 25 -8.42 -13.33 -11.94
C LEU A 25 -7.42 -13.40 -13.10
N GLY A 26 -6.29 -12.69 -13.02
CA GLY A 26 -5.23 -12.74 -14.03
C GLY A 26 -4.61 -14.13 -14.19
N VAL A 27 -4.47 -14.88 -13.10
CA VAL A 27 -4.01 -16.29 -13.15
C VAL A 27 -5.08 -17.19 -13.77
N ILE A 28 -6.36 -17.04 -13.39
CA ILE A 28 -7.48 -17.83 -13.95
C ILE A 28 -7.63 -17.58 -15.46
N LEU A 29 -7.41 -16.35 -15.92
CA LEU A 29 -7.50 -15.96 -17.34
C LEU A 29 -6.23 -16.31 -18.15
N PHE A 30 -5.49 -17.35 -17.77
CA PHE A 30 -4.26 -17.82 -18.44
C PHE A 30 -3.09 -16.81 -18.40
N PHE A 31 -2.80 -16.25 -17.24
CA PHE A 31 -1.71 -15.27 -17.05
C PHE A 31 -1.84 -14.06 -17.97
N ASP A 32 -3.03 -13.46 -17.98
CA ASP A 32 -3.22 -12.21 -18.70
C ASP A 32 -2.30 -11.13 -18.12
N ARG A 33 -1.39 -10.62 -18.97
CA ARG A 33 -0.34 -9.69 -18.57
C ARG A 33 -0.91 -8.37 -18.05
N GLY A 34 -2.09 -7.96 -18.53
CA GLY A 34 -2.76 -6.73 -18.12
C GLY A 34 -3.33 -6.84 -16.72
N LEU A 35 -4.07 -7.91 -16.43
CA LEU A 35 -4.64 -8.16 -15.10
C LEU A 35 -3.57 -8.39 -14.03
N LEU A 36 -2.50 -9.10 -14.36
CA LEU A 36 -1.36 -9.28 -13.45
C LEU A 36 -0.63 -7.96 -13.15
N ALA A 37 -0.44 -7.11 -14.17
CA ALA A 37 0.16 -5.78 -13.98
C ALA A 37 -0.73 -4.87 -13.10
N LEU A 38 -2.05 -4.88 -13.34
CA LEU A 38 -3.03 -4.16 -12.51
C LEU A 38 -3.01 -4.67 -11.07
N GLY A 39 -3.01 -5.99 -10.86
CA GLY A 39 -2.90 -6.59 -9.53
C GLY A 39 -1.65 -6.13 -8.78
N ASN A 40 -0.49 -6.09 -9.46
CA ASN A 40 0.77 -5.60 -8.89
C ASN A 40 0.69 -4.11 -8.48
N ILE A 41 0.09 -3.26 -9.33
CA ILE A 41 -0.10 -1.82 -9.03
C ILE A 41 -1.03 -1.66 -7.81
N PHE A 42 -2.17 -2.34 -7.79
CA PHE A 42 -3.11 -2.29 -6.66
C PHE A 42 -2.46 -2.78 -5.35
N PHE A 43 -1.63 -3.82 -5.42
CA PHE A 43 -0.94 -4.36 -4.26
C PHE A 43 0.09 -3.37 -3.70
N LEU A 44 0.94 -2.79 -4.56
CA LEU A 44 1.91 -1.77 -4.17
C LEU A 44 1.24 -0.52 -3.59
N THR A 45 0.15 -0.08 -4.21
CA THR A 45 -0.60 1.11 -3.76
C THR A 45 -1.32 0.83 -2.44
N GLY A 46 -1.90 -0.37 -2.27
CA GLY A 46 -2.58 -0.77 -1.04
C GLY A 46 -1.61 -0.94 0.12
N VAL A 47 -0.47 -1.58 -0.10
CA VAL A 47 0.61 -1.69 0.90
C VAL A 47 1.19 -0.32 1.24
N GLY A 48 1.37 0.57 0.26
CA GLY A 48 1.79 1.95 0.48
C GLY A 48 0.82 2.76 1.36
N LEU A 49 -0.49 2.62 1.13
CA LEU A 49 -1.52 3.24 1.97
C LEU A 49 -1.59 2.63 3.37
N LEU A 50 -1.37 1.32 3.51
CA LEU A 50 -1.31 0.62 4.80
C LEU A 50 -0.08 1.00 5.63
N LEU A 51 1.08 1.15 4.99
CA LEU A 51 2.32 1.62 5.63
C LEU A 51 2.23 3.10 6.00
N GLY A 52 1.46 3.87 5.23
CA GLY A 52 1.17 5.27 5.51
C GLY A 52 2.34 6.19 5.21
N TRP A 53 2.03 7.30 4.53
CA TRP A 53 2.92 8.46 4.31
C TRP A 53 3.53 9.02 5.61
N GLN A 54 2.96 8.69 6.77
CA GLN A 54 3.44 9.09 8.11
C GLN A 54 4.87 8.61 8.43
N SER A 55 5.27 7.39 8.03
CA SER A 55 6.67 6.97 8.25
C SER A 55 7.65 7.72 7.36
N MET A 56 7.25 8.05 6.13
CA MET A 56 8.09 8.83 5.20
C MET A 56 8.24 10.28 5.68
N TRP A 57 7.17 10.91 6.16
CA TRP A 57 7.26 12.26 6.77
C TRP A 57 8.02 12.27 8.09
N GLN A 58 7.87 11.27 8.95
CA GLN A 58 8.66 11.18 10.18
C GLN A 58 10.16 10.98 9.87
N LEU A 59 10.51 10.26 8.79
CA LEU A 59 11.90 10.12 8.34
C LEU A 59 12.44 11.39 7.66
N PHE A 60 11.61 12.12 6.90
CA PHE A 60 12.02 13.39 6.26
C PHE A 60 12.11 14.54 7.27
N THR A 61 11.17 14.66 8.21
CA THR A 61 11.16 15.70 9.25
C THR A 61 12.21 15.46 10.34
N LYS A 62 12.62 14.20 10.60
CA LYS A 62 13.73 13.93 11.54
C LYS A 62 15.14 14.26 10.98
N LYS A 63 15.27 14.72 9.73
CA LYS A 63 16.56 15.17 9.15
C LYS A 63 16.82 16.68 9.26
N ALA A 64 16.07 17.43 10.07
CA ALA A 64 16.37 18.85 10.35
C ALA A 64 17.23 19.11 11.60
N ASN A 65 17.62 18.07 12.36
CA ASN A 65 18.43 18.23 13.58
C ASN A 65 19.52 17.16 13.72
N LEU A 66 20.36 16.96 12.70
CA LEU A 66 21.63 16.26 12.87
C LEU A 66 22.77 17.29 12.93
N LYS A 67 22.91 17.82 14.15
CA LYS A 67 24.12 18.37 14.81
C LYS A 67 24.99 19.33 13.99
N VAL A 68 24.83 20.61 14.30
CA VAL A 68 25.98 21.51 14.50
C VAL A 68 26.81 20.90 15.65
N LEU A 69 27.98 20.36 15.32
CA LEU A 69 29.11 20.24 16.24
C LEU A 69 30.40 20.19 15.42
#